data_AF-A0A959C1H2-F1
#
_entry.id   AF-A0A959C1H2-F1
#
_cell.length_a   1.000
_cell.length_b   1.000
_cell.length_c   1.000
_cell.angle_alpha   90.00
_cell.angle_beta   90.00
_cell.angle_gamma   90.00
#
_symmetry.space_group_name_H-M   'P 1'
#
loop_
_entity.id
_entity.type
_entity.pdbx_description
1 polymer ?
#
loop_
_entity_poly.entity_id
_entity_poly.type
_entity_poly.pdbx_seq_one_letter_code
_entity_poly.pdbx_strand_id
1 'polypeptide(L)'
;MSTKEATVAQKWAIDPAHTEVVFKVKHLVITTVSGTFSSFDGEVYSESDDFDGAEVSFQIDAGSISTNNTDRDNHLKSGDFFAVEQYPKITFDNGILRKVKGGSYKLQGGLTIRDVTRQVELDVDYNGTVKDPWGNAKAGFEISGQLNRKDFGLVWNAITEAGSMLVAEEVKLAISVQLAAA
;
A
#
# COMPACT_ATOMS: atom_id res chain seq x y z
N MET A 1 12.57 -25.51 -30.04
CA MET A 1 12.27 -25.03 -28.68
C MET A 1 13.14 -23.80 -28.47
N SER A 2 12.53 -22.61 -28.44
CA SER A 2 13.29 -21.37 -28.25
C SER A 2 13.66 -21.26 -26.78
N THR A 3 14.94 -21.30 -26.47
CA THR A 3 15.48 -20.99 -25.14
C THR A 3 15.11 -19.53 -24.83
N LYS A 4 14.27 -19.31 -23.82
CA LYS A 4 14.03 -17.97 -23.26
C LYS A 4 15.36 -17.52 -22.67
N GLU A 5 15.98 -16.47 -23.22
CA GLU A 5 17.17 -15.87 -22.63
C GLU A 5 16.84 -15.45 -21.20
N ALA A 6 17.75 -15.70 -20.26
CA ALA A 6 17.62 -15.22 -18.89
C ALA A 6 17.80 -13.70 -18.91
N THR A 7 16.69 -12.96 -18.87
CA THR A 7 16.67 -11.52 -18.65
C THR A 7 17.07 -11.24 -17.21
N VAL A 8 18.10 -10.41 -17.00
CA VAL A 8 18.47 -9.94 -15.66
C VAL A 8 17.37 -9.01 -15.18
N ALA A 9 16.73 -9.34 -14.06
CA ALA A 9 15.70 -8.48 -13.48
C ALA A 9 16.30 -7.12 -13.06
N GLN A 10 15.71 -6.02 -13.54
CA GLN A 10 16.01 -4.67 -13.08
C GLN A 10 15.40 -4.48 -11.68
N LYS A 11 16.23 -4.02 -10.74
CA LYS A 11 15.77 -3.58 -9.43
C LYS A 11 15.30 -2.13 -9.48
N TRP A 12 14.18 -1.86 -8.86
CA TRP A 12 13.64 -0.52 -8.65
C TRP A 12 13.38 -0.33 -7.16
N ALA A 13 13.68 0.85 -6.64
CA ALA A 13 13.38 1.24 -5.27
C ALA A 13 12.31 2.33 -5.25
N ILE A 14 11.50 2.36 -4.20
CA ILE A 14 10.57 3.48 -3.96
C ILE A 14 11.36 4.79 -3.84
N ASP A 15 10.84 5.83 -4.48
CA ASP A 15 11.25 7.23 -4.28
C ASP A 15 10.35 7.86 -3.21
N PRO A 16 10.80 7.97 -1.94
CA PRO A 16 9.92 8.38 -0.84
C PRO A 16 9.44 9.82 -0.96
N ALA A 17 10.18 10.68 -1.68
CA ALA A 17 9.83 12.08 -1.86
C ALA A 17 8.68 12.29 -2.85
N HIS A 18 8.36 11.28 -3.67
CA HIS A 18 7.34 11.35 -4.72
C HIS A 18 6.34 10.20 -4.62
N THR A 19 6.24 9.59 -3.45
CA THR A 19 5.31 8.50 -3.16
C THR A 19 4.40 8.94 -2.01
N GLU A 20 3.11 8.63 -2.10
CA GLU A 20 2.12 8.92 -1.07
C GLU A 20 1.28 7.68 -0.79
N VAL A 21 1.19 7.28 0.48
CA VAL A 21 0.34 6.18 0.93
C VAL A 21 -0.86 6.74 1.66
N VAL A 22 -2.01 6.88 0.97
CA VAL A 22 -3.24 7.42 1.54
C VAL A 22 -4.26 6.31 1.79
N PHE A 23 -4.93 6.38 2.93
CA PHE A 23 -6.13 5.61 3.21
C PHE A 23 -7.31 6.52 3.59
N LYS A 24 -8.53 6.03 3.36
CA LYS A 24 -9.76 6.76 3.66
C LYS A 24 -10.77 5.84 4.33
N VAL A 25 -11.39 6.32 5.42
CA VAL A 25 -12.38 5.57 6.19
C VAL A 25 -13.60 6.45 6.45
N LYS A 26 -14.79 5.86 6.35
CA LYS A 26 -16.03 6.57 6.71
C LYS A 26 -16.19 6.67 8.23
N HIS A 27 -16.52 7.86 8.70
CA HIS A 27 -16.85 8.17 10.09
C HIS A 27 -18.33 8.53 10.17
N LEU A 28 -19.07 7.85 11.05
CA LEU A 28 -20.53 7.95 11.19
C LEU A 28 -21.30 7.79 9.87
N VAL A 29 -20.72 7.10 8.88
CA VAL A 29 -21.24 6.94 7.49
C VAL A 29 -21.27 8.24 6.67
N ILE A 30 -21.26 9.41 7.31
CA ILE A 30 -21.50 10.72 6.69
C ILE A 30 -20.21 11.44 6.25
N THR A 31 -19.12 11.31 7.00
CA THR A 31 -17.86 12.00 6.70
C THR A 31 -16.74 11.02 6.40
N THR A 32 -15.72 11.49 5.70
CA THR A 32 -14.52 10.69 5.39
C THR A 32 -13.36 11.24 6.19
N VAL A 33 -12.70 10.38 6.95
CA VAL A 33 -11.38 10.65 7.53
C VAL A 33 -10.33 10.11 6.57
N SER A 34 -9.41 10.98 6.16
CA SER A 34 -8.22 10.59 5.41
C SER A 34 -7.05 10.44 6.37
N GLY A 35 -6.19 9.46 6.11
CA GLY A 35 -4.91 9.36 6.78
C GLY A 35 -3.82 8.94 5.81
N THR A 36 -2.58 9.13 6.24
CA THR A 36 -1.38 8.80 5.50
C THR A 36 -0.38 8.05 6.36
N PHE A 37 0.56 7.38 5.70
CA PHE A 37 1.80 6.91 6.32
C PHE A 37 2.97 7.63 5.65
N SER A 38 3.87 8.21 6.45
CA SER A 38 4.96 9.06 5.96
C SER A 38 6.33 8.38 5.92
N SER A 39 6.43 7.17 6.46
CA SER A 39 7.67 6.38 6.46
C SER A 39 7.37 4.98 5.93
N PHE A 40 8.00 4.67 4.79
CA PHE A 40 7.82 3.43 4.05
C PHE A 40 9.03 3.20 3.15
N ASP A 41 9.17 1.97 2.70
CA ASP A 41 10.23 1.53 1.80
C ASP A 41 9.72 0.34 0.98
N GLY A 42 10.34 0.07 -0.18
CA GLY A 42 9.90 -1.02 -1.04
C GLY A 42 10.76 -1.19 -2.27
N GLU A 43 10.71 -2.41 -2.79
CA GLU A 43 11.53 -2.84 -3.91
C GLU A 43 10.65 -3.56 -4.94
N VAL A 44 10.98 -3.35 -6.22
CA VAL A 44 10.35 -4.03 -7.35
C VAL A 44 11.44 -4.63 -8.23
N TYR A 45 11.28 -5.90 -8.57
CA TYR A 45 12.16 -6.61 -9.48
C TYR A 45 11.38 -6.92 -10.76
N SER A 46 11.81 -6.37 -11.89
CA SER A 46 11.14 -6.55 -13.17
C SER A 46 12.09 -7.09 -14.24
N GLU A 47 11.69 -8.15 -14.91
CA GLU A 47 12.37 -8.67 -16.11
C GLU A 47 11.87 -8.03 -17.41
N SER A 48 10.82 -7.20 -17.35
CA SER A 48 10.25 -6.50 -18.51
C SER A 48 10.15 -4.99 -18.30
N ASP A 49 10.20 -4.23 -19.40
CA ASP A 49 10.02 -2.78 -19.39
C ASP A 49 8.58 -2.34 -19.06
N ASP A 50 7.63 -3.27 -19.12
CA ASP A 50 6.22 -3.03 -18.81
C ASP A 50 5.79 -3.60 -17.45
N PHE A 51 6.72 -4.10 -16.64
CA PHE A 51 6.49 -4.61 -15.29
C PHE A 51 5.52 -5.80 -15.19
N ASP A 52 5.10 -6.44 -16.29
CA ASP A 52 4.28 -7.64 -16.21
C ASP A 52 5.06 -8.82 -15.61
N GLY A 53 4.56 -9.35 -14.51
CA GLY A 53 5.21 -10.38 -13.72
C GLY A 53 6.25 -9.86 -12.75
N ALA A 54 6.36 -8.54 -12.54
CA ALA A 54 7.30 -7.98 -11.58
C ALA A 54 7.00 -8.46 -10.14
N GLU A 55 8.06 -8.76 -9.40
CA GLU A 55 8.00 -9.10 -7.98
C GLU A 55 8.05 -7.83 -7.14
N VAL A 56 7.17 -7.71 -6.16
CA VAL A 56 6.98 -6.50 -5.37
C VAL A 56 7.04 -6.84 -3.89
N SER A 57 7.81 -6.06 -3.13
CA SER A 57 7.79 -6.05 -1.67
C SER A 57 7.75 -4.62 -1.15
N PHE A 58 6.98 -4.38 -0.09
CA PHE A 58 6.99 -3.08 0.58
C PHE A 58 6.78 -3.23 2.10
N GLN A 59 7.28 -2.24 2.83
CA GLN A 59 7.07 -2.10 4.26
C GLN A 59 6.69 -0.67 4.59
N ILE A 60 5.79 -0.51 5.56
CA ILE A 60 5.37 0.77 6.10
C ILE A 60 5.69 0.77 7.60
N ASP A 61 6.27 1.85 8.10
CA ASP A 61 6.34 2.10 9.54
C ASP A 61 4.94 2.48 10.04
N ALA A 62 4.33 1.59 10.82
CA ALA A 62 2.98 1.79 11.35
C ALA A 62 2.91 3.02 12.28
N GLY A 63 4.02 3.38 12.94
CA GLY A 63 4.14 4.55 13.79
C GLY A 63 4.12 5.89 13.03
N SER A 64 4.30 5.86 11.71
CA SER A 64 4.26 7.04 10.84
C SER A 64 2.85 7.47 10.44
N ILE A 65 1.83 6.77 10.94
CA ILE A 65 0.43 7.11 10.67
C ILE A 65 0.09 8.54 11.12
N SER A 66 -0.60 9.26 10.25
CA SER A 66 -1.17 10.57 10.52
C SER A 66 -2.57 10.66 9.94
N THR A 67 -3.48 11.23 10.71
CA THR A 67 -4.82 11.64 10.25
C THR A 67 -5.03 13.13 10.49
N ASN A 68 -3.94 13.88 10.66
CA ASN A 68 -3.91 15.28 11.08
C ASN A 68 -4.63 15.54 12.42
N ASN A 69 -4.62 14.56 13.32
CA ASN A 69 -5.19 14.69 14.66
C ASN A 69 -4.37 13.85 15.65
N THR A 70 -3.57 14.52 16.48
CA THR A 70 -2.62 13.89 17.39
C THR A 70 -3.25 12.85 18.32
N ASP A 71 -4.42 13.14 18.90
CA ASP A 71 -5.08 12.22 19.83
C ASP A 71 -5.55 10.94 19.11
N ARG A 72 -6.14 11.09 17.93
CA ARG A 72 -6.54 9.95 17.10
C ARG A 72 -5.34 9.16 16.61
N ASP A 73 -4.26 9.84 16.23
CA ASP A 73 -3.03 9.19 15.76
C ASP A 73 -2.36 8.40 16.89
N ASN A 74 -2.33 8.94 18.11
CA ASN A 74 -1.88 8.22 19.30
C ASN A 74 -2.75 7.00 19.62
N HIS A 75 -4.07 7.13 19.48
CA HIS A 75 -4.98 6.01 19.67
C HIS A 75 -4.80 4.92 18.59
N LEU A 76 -4.63 5.29 17.32
CA LEU A 76 -4.35 4.34 16.24
C LEU A 76 -3.03 3.58 16.47
N LYS A 77 -2.04 4.20 17.10
CA LYS A 77 -0.76 3.56 17.44
C LYS A 77 -0.86 2.59 18.63
N SER A 78 -1.88 2.71 19.47
CA SER A 78 -2.02 1.94 20.71
C SER A 78 -2.34 0.46 20.46
N GLY A 79 -2.33 -0.32 21.54
CA GLY A 79 -2.70 -1.75 21.54
C GLY A 79 -4.11 -2.06 21.01
N ASP A 80 -5.02 -1.08 21.07
CA ASP A 80 -6.41 -1.22 20.59
C ASP A 80 -6.51 -1.22 19.05
N PHE A 81 -5.46 -0.73 18.37
CA PHE A 81 -5.35 -0.66 16.92
C PHE A 81 -4.06 -1.32 16.44
N PHE A 82 -3.09 -0.56 15.92
CA PHE A 82 -1.91 -1.11 15.25
C PHE A 82 -0.89 -1.71 16.21
N ALA A 83 -0.95 -1.37 17.50
CA ALA A 83 -0.05 -1.87 18.53
C ALA A 83 1.43 -1.72 18.12
N VAL A 84 1.82 -0.49 17.73
CA VAL A 84 3.08 -0.24 16.99
C VAL A 84 4.35 -0.55 17.78
N GLU A 85 4.28 -0.58 19.12
CA GLU A 85 5.39 -1.04 19.96
C GLU A 85 5.70 -2.53 19.76
N GLN A 86 4.68 -3.35 19.51
CA GLN A 86 4.81 -4.79 19.25
C GLN A 86 4.94 -5.09 17.76
N TYR A 87 4.22 -4.36 16.93
CA TYR A 87 4.17 -4.54 15.48
C TYR A 87 4.51 -3.23 14.76
N PRO A 88 5.79 -2.85 14.70
CA PRO A 88 6.19 -1.55 14.16
C PRO A 88 6.00 -1.44 12.64
N LYS A 89 5.78 -2.56 11.94
CA LYS A 89 5.70 -2.62 10.49
C LYS A 89 4.39 -3.22 9.99
N ILE A 90 3.85 -2.63 8.94
CA ILE A 90 2.91 -3.27 8.02
C ILE A 90 3.74 -3.73 6.82
N THR A 91 3.62 -4.99 6.40
CA THR A 91 4.41 -5.53 5.29
C THR A 91 3.53 -6.08 4.19
N PHE A 92 4.02 -6.03 2.97
CA PHE A 92 3.44 -6.71 1.84
C PHE A 92 4.53 -7.49 1.11
N ASP A 93 4.33 -8.80 1.06
CA ASP A 93 5.33 -9.76 0.64
C ASP A 93 4.75 -10.70 -0.41
N ASN A 94 5.62 -11.32 -1.21
CA ASN A 94 5.25 -12.18 -2.34
C ASN A 94 4.31 -11.48 -3.33
N GLY A 95 4.52 -10.18 -3.53
CA GLY A 95 3.75 -9.38 -4.46
C GLY A 95 4.07 -9.75 -5.90
N ILE A 96 3.06 -9.95 -6.71
CA ILE A 96 3.21 -10.16 -8.15
C ILE A 96 2.29 -9.17 -8.87
N LEU A 97 2.89 -8.36 -9.74
CA LEU A 97 2.17 -7.45 -10.62
C LEU A 97 1.80 -8.19 -11.91
N ARG A 98 0.51 -8.17 -12.30
CA ARG A 98 0.01 -8.83 -13.51
C ARG A 98 -0.71 -7.85 -14.40
N LYS A 99 -0.31 -7.80 -15.67
CA LYS A 99 -0.96 -6.95 -16.65
C LYS A 99 -2.34 -7.49 -17.00
N VAL A 100 -3.34 -6.62 -16.96
CA VAL A 100 -4.71 -6.95 -17.39
C VAL A 100 -4.89 -6.52 -18.84
N LYS A 101 -4.74 -5.21 -19.10
CA LYS A 101 -4.86 -4.61 -20.44
C LYS A 101 -4.29 -3.20 -20.43
N GLY A 102 -3.66 -2.78 -21.53
CA GLY A 102 -3.12 -1.43 -21.64
C GLY A 102 -2.17 -1.11 -20.47
N GLY A 103 -2.43 0.00 -19.77
CA GLY A 103 -1.70 0.40 -18.57
C GLY A 103 -2.28 -0.12 -17.25
N SER A 104 -3.33 -0.96 -17.27
CA SER A 104 -3.96 -1.46 -16.04
C SER A 104 -3.48 -2.86 -15.67
N TYR A 105 -3.23 -3.05 -14.37
CA TYR A 105 -2.62 -4.21 -13.74
C TYR A 105 -3.37 -4.59 -12.46
N LYS A 106 -3.11 -5.81 -11.98
CA LYS A 106 -3.47 -6.28 -10.65
C LYS A 106 -2.21 -6.58 -9.86
N LEU A 107 -2.12 -6.06 -8.64
CA LEU A 107 -1.09 -6.41 -7.68
C LEU A 107 -1.67 -7.38 -6.67
N GLN A 108 -1.16 -8.61 -6.63
CA GLN A 108 -1.59 -9.65 -5.73
C GLN A 108 -0.46 -10.02 -4.77
N GLY A 109 -0.74 -10.18 -3.48
CA GLY A 109 0.27 -10.59 -2.51
C GLY A 109 -0.24 -10.64 -1.08
N GLY A 110 0.65 -11.01 -0.16
CA GLY A 110 0.33 -11.13 1.26
C GLY A 110 0.55 -9.82 1.99
N LEU A 111 -0.54 -9.16 2.41
CA LEU A 111 -0.50 -8.02 3.32
C LEU A 111 -0.54 -8.52 4.76
N THR A 112 0.41 -8.07 5.57
CA THR A 112 0.49 -8.36 7.00
C THR A 112 0.28 -7.09 7.80
N ILE A 113 -0.73 -7.09 8.67
CA ILE A 113 -0.99 -6.02 9.64
C ILE A 113 -1.02 -6.70 11.01
N ARG A 114 -0.18 -6.23 11.94
CA ARG A 114 0.11 -6.92 13.20
C ARG A 114 0.61 -8.34 12.98
N ASP A 115 -0.09 -9.32 13.52
CA ASP A 115 0.16 -10.75 13.47
C ASP A 115 -0.69 -11.48 12.41
N VAL A 116 -1.48 -10.74 11.62
CA VAL A 116 -2.41 -11.31 10.65
C VAL A 116 -1.99 -11.01 9.22
N THR A 117 -1.76 -12.07 8.44
CA THR A 117 -1.53 -11.98 6.99
C THR A 117 -2.80 -12.34 6.22
N ARG A 118 -3.11 -11.57 5.17
CA ARG A 118 -4.18 -11.83 4.21
C ARG A 118 -3.67 -11.65 2.79
N GLN A 119 -4.14 -12.50 1.89
CA GLN A 119 -3.96 -12.28 0.46
C GLN A 119 -4.88 -11.14 0.03
N VAL A 120 -4.32 -10.14 -0.64
CA VAL A 120 -5.06 -8.99 -1.16
C VAL A 120 -4.79 -8.85 -2.65
N GLU A 121 -5.75 -8.25 -3.36
CA GLU A 121 -5.61 -7.84 -4.74
C GLU A 121 -5.91 -6.34 -4.84
N LEU A 122 -4.99 -5.58 -5.42
CA LEU A 122 -5.10 -4.14 -5.62
C LEU A 122 -5.11 -3.82 -7.12
N ASP A 123 -5.89 -2.82 -7.50
CA ASP A 123 -5.89 -2.27 -8.85
C ASP A 123 -4.69 -1.34 -9.01
N VAL A 124 -3.95 -1.48 -10.11
CA VAL A 124 -2.77 -0.67 -10.39
C VAL A 124 -2.84 -0.09 -11.80
N ASP A 125 -2.63 1.21 -11.94
CA ASP A 125 -2.43 1.86 -13.23
C ASP A 125 -0.96 2.27 -13.37
N TYR A 126 -0.29 1.75 -14.40
CA TYR A 126 1.05 2.12 -14.78
C TYR A 126 1.00 3.33 -15.73
N ASN A 127 1.61 4.43 -15.29
CA ASN A 127 1.59 5.72 -16.00
C ASN A 127 2.80 5.94 -16.91
N GLY A 128 3.71 4.97 -16.99
CA GLY A 128 4.88 5.00 -17.85
C GLY A 128 6.21 5.16 -17.11
N THR A 129 7.29 5.04 -17.88
CA THR A 129 8.67 5.20 -17.43
C THR A 129 9.33 6.34 -18.20
N VAL A 130 10.00 7.24 -17.49
CA VAL A 130 10.67 8.42 -18.03
C VAL A 130 12.07 8.55 -17.44
N LYS A 131 12.92 9.39 -18.04
CA LYS A 131 14.16 9.83 -17.40
C LYS A 131 13.94 11.18 -16.72
N ASP A 132 14.39 11.30 -15.48
CA ASP A 132 14.41 12.58 -14.78
C ASP A 132 15.50 13.52 -15.36
N PRO A 133 15.57 14.80 -14.94
CA PRO A 133 16.57 15.75 -15.42
C PRO A 133 18.04 15.34 -15.17
N TRP A 134 18.28 14.39 -14.27
CA TRP A 134 19.60 13.86 -13.94
C TRP A 134 19.92 12.56 -14.69
N GLY A 135 18.99 12.07 -15.51
CA GLY A 135 19.14 10.89 -16.34
C GLY A 135 18.71 9.57 -15.67
N ASN A 136 18.19 9.60 -14.44
CA ASN A 136 17.73 8.39 -13.75
C ASN A 136 16.37 7.95 -14.30
N ALA A 137 16.19 6.64 -14.49
CA ALA A 137 14.89 6.11 -14.88
C ALA A 137 13.91 6.15 -13.70
N LYS A 138 12.71 6.66 -13.97
CA LYS A 138 11.59 6.78 -13.02
C LYS A 138 10.36 6.09 -13.61
N ALA A 139 9.67 5.30 -12.82
CA ALA A 139 8.41 4.65 -13.21
C ALA A 139 7.29 5.09 -12.25
N GLY A 140 6.13 5.46 -12.80
CA GLY A 140 5.00 5.99 -12.02
C GLY A 140 3.80 5.04 -12.01
N PHE A 141 3.17 4.87 -10.84
CA PHE A 141 2.02 3.99 -10.65
C PHE A 141 0.98 4.64 -9.74
N GLU A 142 -0.30 4.40 -10.01
CA GLU A 142 -1.40 4.65 -9.08
C GLU A 142 -1.98 3.32 -8.64
N ILE A 143 -2.13 3.13 -7.33
CA ILE A 143 -2.67 1.92 -6.73
C ILE A 143 -3.94 2.26 -5.97
N SER A 144 -5.00 1.51 -6.20
CA SER A 144 -6.26 1.66 -5.49
C SER A 144 -6.82 0.31 -5.05
N GLY A 145 -7.64 0.33 -4.01
CA GLY A 145 -8.23 -0.88 -3.49
C GLY A 145 -9.04 -0.63 -2.23
N GLN A 146 -9.62 -1.69 -1.69
CA GLN A 146 -10.42 -1.64 -0.48
C GLN A 146 -10.06 -2.83 0.39
N LEU A 147 -9.89 -2.60 1.68
CA LEU A 147 -9.65 -3.61 2.69
C LEU A 147 -10.76 -3.57 3.73
N ASN A 148 -11.09 -4.70 4.35
CA ASN A 148 -11.87 -4.71 5.58
C ASN A 148 -10.91 -4.81 6.77
N ARG A 149 -10.87 -3.79 7.63
CA ARG A 149 -9.95 -3.76 8.79
C ARG A 149 -10.18 -4.90 9.78
N LYS A 150 -11.40 -5.46 9.84
CA LYS A 150 -11.72 -6.58 10.74
C LYS A 150 -11.03 -7.88 10.30
N ASP A 151 -10.72 -8.04 9.02
CA ASP A 151 -10.00 -9.22 8.51
C ASP A 151 -8.60 -9.36 9.10
N PHE A 152 -8.05 -8.24 9.59
CA PHE A 152 -6.75 -8.10 10.25
C PHE A 152 -6.85 -7.97 11.78
N GLY A 153 -8.03 -8.24 12.36
CA GLY A 153 -8.22 -8.16 13.81
C GLY A 153 -8.36 -6.73 14.38
N LEU A 154 -8.38 -5.70 13.53
CA LEU A 154 -8.62 -4.32 13.97
C LEU A 154 -10.12 -4.09 14.18
N VAL A 155 -10.66 -4.58 15.30
CA VAL A 155 -12.11 -4.65 15.57
C VAL A 155 -12.67 -3.51 16.43
N TRP A 156 -11.83 -2.61 16.95
CA TRP A 156 -12.28 -1.51 17.82
C TRP A 156 -13.43 -0.70 17.17
N ASN A 157 -14.45 -0.39 17.96
CA ASN A 157 -15.51 0.52 17.58
C ASN A 157 -16.22 1.06 18.83
N ALA A 158 -16.74 2.28 18.74
CA ALA A 158 -17.77 2.75 19.66
C ALA A 158 -19.13 2.62 18.97
N ILE A 159 -20.13 2.10 19.68
CA ILE A 159 -21.50 2.01 19.18
C ILE A 159 -22.23 3.29 19.59
N THR A 160 -22.89 3.96 18.65
CA THR A 160 -23.70 5.14 18.97
C THR A 160 -24.99 4.74 19.69
N GLU A 161 -25.67 5.69 20.34
CA GLU A 161 -26.99 5.45 20.97
C GLU A 161 -28.02 4.87 19.98
N ALA A 162 -27.86 5.14 18.68
CA ALA A 162 -28.70 4.63 17.61
C ALA A 162 -28.27 3.25 17.05
N GLY A 163 -27.24 2.63 17.62
CA GLY A 163 -26.73 1.32 17.18
C GLY A 163 -25.83 1.35 15.94
N SER A 164 -25.51 2.54 15.41
CA SER A 164 -24.63 2.69 14.25
C SER A 164 -23.15 2.60 14.63
N MET A 165 -22.34 2.07 13.72
CA MET A 165 -20.88 2.03 13.89
C MET A 165 -20.29 3.44 13.78
N LEU A 166 -19.40 3.81 14.71
CA LEU A 166 -18.68 5.08 14.66
C LEU A 166 -17.69 5.13 13.50
N VAL A 167 -16.98 4.02 13.27
CA VAL A 167 -15.94 3.89 12.24
C VAL A 167 -16.28 2.71 11.32
N ALA A 168 -16.33 2.96 10.02
CA ALA A 168 -16.58 1.93 9.03
C ALA A 168 -15.50 0.83 9.04
N GLU A 169 -15.87 -0.33 8.52
CA GLU A 169 -14.98 -1.48 8.38
C GLU A 169 -14.11 -1.37 7.13
N GLU A 170 -14.70 -0.83 6.07
CA GLU A 170 -14.04 -0.61 4.79
C GLU A 170 -13.02 0.53 4.90
N VAL A 171 -11.80 0.22 4.49
CA VAL A 171 -10.68 1.14 4.34
C VAL A 171 -10.35 1.22 2.86
N LYS A 172 -10.54 2.39 2.26
CA LYS A 172 -10.15 2.64 0.86
C LYS A 172 -8.69 3.03 0.81
N LEU A 173 -7.96 2.48 -0.15
CA LEU A 173 -6.57 2.79 -0.43
C LEU A 173 -6.49 3.65 -1.69
N ALA A 174 -5.63 4.66 -1.65
CA ALA A 174 -5.25 5.49 -2.80
C ALA A 174 -3.76 5.81 -2.63
N ILE A 175 -2.92 5.19 -3.43
CA ILE A 175 -1.46 5.24 -3.25
C ILE A 175 -0.86 5.67 -4.58
N SER A 176 -0.09 6.74 -4.56
CA SER A 176 0.68 7.20 -5.72
C SER A 176 2.13 6.80 -5.49
N VAL A 177 2.73 6.08 -6.44
CA VAL A 177 4.09 5.53 -6.29
C VAL A 177 4.96 6.02 -7.42
N GLN A 178 6.14 6.51 -7.05
CA GLN A 178 7.24 6.70 -7.98
C GLN A 178 8.38 5.76 -7.59
N LEU A 179 8.88 5.02 -8.57
CA LEU A 179 10.07 4.18 -8.42
C LEU A 179 11.26 4.84 -9.10
N ALA A 180 12.46 4.53 -8.63
CA ALA A 180 13.73 4.83 -9.27
C ALA A 180 14.49 3.54 -9.55
N ALA A 181 15.07 3.41 -10.75
CA ALA A 181 15.95 2.28 -11.04
C ALA A 181 17.16 2.32 -10.09
N ALA A 182 17.45 1.20 -9.44
CA ALA A 182 18.52 1.03 -8.46
C ALA A 182 19.77 0.40 -9.07
#